data_AF-A0A3R5WGQ7-F1
#
_entry.id   AF-A0A3R5WGQ7-F1
#
_cell.length_a   1.000
_cell.length_b   1.000
_cell.length_c   1.000
_cell.angle_alpha   90.00
_cell.angle_beta   90.00
_cell.angle_gamma   90.00
#
_symmetry.space_group_name_H-M   'P 1'
#
loop_
_entity.id
_entity.type
_entity.pdbx_description
1 polymer ?
#
loop_
_entity_poly.entity_id
_entity_poly.type
_entity_poly.pdbx_seq_one_letter_code
_entity_poly.pdbx_strand_id
1 'polypeptide(L)' 'MEVYLFYRTDVWNSIESMELIYIGTSKETSIKKLMKLDCEPITEEQAEDIRRMNQSQCNNVGYEWVVEVWTLNHLNR' A
#
# COMPACT_ATOMS: atom_id res chain seq x y z
N MET A 1 -11.23 -10.36 -11.26
CA MET A 1 -11.41 -9.22 -10.34
C MET A 1 -10.08 -8.97 -9.68
N GLU A 2 -9.59 -7.74 -9.70
CA GLU A 2 -8.35 -7.38 -9.02
C GLU A 2 -8.64 -7.01 -7.56
N VAL A 3 -7.73 -7.39 -6.68
CA VAL A 3 -7.66 -6.93 -5.29
C VAL A 3 -6.29 -6.32 -5.07
N TYR A 4 -6.27 -5.26 -4.26
CA TYR A 4 -5.11 -4.46 -3.93
C TYR A 4 -4.83 -4.66 -2.43
N LEU A 5 -3.69 -5.25 -2.12
CA LEU A 5 -3.23 -5.48 -0.75
C LEU A 5 -2.28 -4.36 -0.38
N PHE A 6 -2.65 -3.56 0.61
CA PHE A 6 -1.85 -2.45 1.11
C PHE A 6 -1.13 -2.89 2.37
N TYR A 7 0.19 -2.92 2.30
CA TYR A 7 1.08 -3.19 3.41
C TYR A 7 1.73 -1.89 3.87
N ARG A 8 1.88 -1.74 5.17
CA ARG A 8 2.81 -0.78 5.77
C ARG A 8 4.12 -1.49 6.07
N THR A 9 5.23 -0.78 5.92
CA THR A 9 6.59 -1.29 6.07
C THR A 9 7.45 -0.31 6.85
N ASP A 10 8.64 -0.76 7.27
CA ASP A 10 9.70 0.14 7.70
C ASP A 10 10.22 1.02 6.55
N VAL A 11 11.10 1.96 6.87
CA VAL A 11 11.69 2.92 5.90
C VAL A 11 12.52 2.26 4.79
N TRP A 12 12.84 0.97 4.91
CA TRP A 12 13.62 0.21 3.93
C TRP A 12 12.76 -0.72 3.09
N ASN A 13 11.43 -0.73 3.30
CA ASN A 13 10.52 -1.69 2.70
C ASN A 13 10.95 -3.15 2.96
N SER A 14 11.48 -3.43 4.16
CA SER A 14 11.92 -4.77 4.53
C SER A 14 10.74 -5.75 4.53
N ILE A 15 10.91 -6.90 3.88
CA ILE A 15 9.85 -7.92 3.79
C ILE A 15 9.37 -8.38 5.18
N GLU A 16 10.28 -8.49 6.14
CA GLU A 16 9.97 -8.87 7.52
C GLU A 16 9.15 -7.82 8.29
N SER A 17 9.12 -6.58 7.80
CA SER A 17 8.34 -5.47 8.38
C SER A 17 6.95 -5.32 7.76
N MET A 18 6.62 -6.09 6.72
CA MET A 18 5.35 -5.97 6.01
C MET A 18 4.16 -6.31 6.90
N GLU A 19 3.35 -5.31 7.20
CA GLU A 19 2.10 -5.45 7.92
C GLU A 19 0.92 -5.18 6.97
N LEU A 20 0.06 -6.16 6.76
CA LEU A 20 -1.13 -5.98 5.91
C LEU A 20 -2.16 -5.11 6.62
N ILE A 21 -2.36 -3.89 6.13
CA ILE A 21 -3.28 -2.91 6.72
C ILE A 21 -4.66 -2.97 6.07
N TYR A 22 -4.72 -3.17 4.74
CA TYR A 22 -5.98 -3.04 4.01
C TYR A 22 -6.03 -3.87 2.73
N ILE A 23 -7.23 -4.39 2.42
CA ILE A 23 -7.52 -5.03 1.13
C ILE A 23 -8.66 -4.27 0.46
N GLY A 24 -8.42 -3.79 -0.75
CA GLY A 24 -9.40 -3.06 -1.54
C GLY A 24 -9.59 -3.64 -2.93
N THR A 25 -10.69 -3.27 -3.59
CA THR A 25 -10.97 -3.65 -4.99
C THR A 25 -10.70 -2.50 -5.97
N SER A 26 -10.29 -1.34 -5.47
CA SER A 26 -9.94 -0.15 -6.23
C SER A 26 -8.75 0.53 -5.58
N LYS A 27 -7.65 0.69 -6.31
CA LYS A 27 -6.43 1.34 -5.83
C LYS A 27 -6.71 2.75 -5.31
N GLU A 28 -7.34 3.59 -6.11
CA GLU A 28 -7.56 5.00 -5.77
C GLU A 28 -8.53 5.19 -4.60
N THR A 29 -9.59 4.38 -4.54
CA THR A 29 -10.54 4.43 -3.41
C THR A 29 -9.86 4.00 -2.11
N SER A 30 -8.96 3.03 -2.18
CA SER A 30 -8.21 2.52 -1.03
C SER A 30 -7.21 3.56 -0.53
N ILE A 31 -6.44 4.18 -1.43
CA ILE A 31 -5.52 5.29 -1.11
C ILE A 31 -6.29 6.40 -0.38
N LYS A 32 -7.39 6.91 -0.95
CA LYS A 32 -8.20 7.97 -0.33
C LYS A 32 -8.75 7.62 1.06
N LYS A 33 -8.95 6.33 1.35
CA LYS A 33 -9.39 5.85 2.66
C LYS A 33 -8.22 5.79 3.64
N LEU A 34 -7.07 5.29 3.19
CA LEU A 34 -5.85 5.17 4.00
C LEU A 34 -5.21 6.52 4.32
N MET A 35 -5.41 7.54 3.48
CA MET A 35 -5.04 8.93 3.77
C MET A 35 -5.84 9.54 4.95
N LYS A 36 -6.94 8.91 5.37
CA LYS A 36 -7.81 9.38 6.46
C LYS A 36 -7.64 8.58 7.75
N LEU A 37 -6.60 7.76 7.86
CA LEU A 37 -6.30 7.04 9.10
C LEU A 37 -5.86 8.01 10.19
N ASP A 38 -6.30 7.76 11.42
CA ASP A 38 -5.92 8.57 12.59
C ASP A 38 -4.44 8.40 12.97
N CYS A 39 -3.86 7.24 12.65
CA CYS A 39 -2.48 6.88 12.94
C CYS A 39 -1.82 6.38 11.66
N GLU A 40 -0.67 6.98 11.33
CA GLU A 40 0.16 6.62 10.18
C GLU A 40 -0.62 6.58 8.84
N PRO A 41 -1.28 7.68 8.45
CA PRO A 41 -1.99 7.76 7.18
C PRO A 41 -1.03 7.79 5.99
N ILE A 42 -1.49 7.31 4.83
CA ILE A 42 -0.78 7.58 3.57
C ILE A 42 -0.67 9.09 3.38
N THR A 43 0.56 9.60 3.20
CA THR A 43 0.78 11.01 2.85
C THR A 43 0.51 11.26 1.36
N GLU A 44 0.36 12.53 0.96
CA GLU A 44 0.18 12.88 -0.46
C GLU A 44 1.37 12.41 -1.32
N GLU A 45 2.59 12.56 -0.84
CA GLU A 45 3.81 12.09 -1.51
C GLU A 45 3.79 10.56 -1.68
N GLN A 46 3.50 9.82 -0.60
CA GLN A 46 3.34 8.38 -0.65
C GLN A 46 2.22 7.96 -1.62
N ALA A 47 1.10 8.69 -1.65
CA ALA A 47 0.01 8.42 -2.58
C ALA A 47 0.45 8.60 -4.04
N GLU A 48 1.26 9.62 -4.35
CA GLU A 48 1.83 9.79 -5.69
C GLU A 48 2.77 8.65 -6.08
N ASP A 49 3.65 8.23 -5.18
CA ASP A 49 4.58 7.13 -5.41
C ASP A 49 3.86 5.81 -5.62
N ILE A 50 2.92 5.48 -4.74
CA ILE A 50 2.08 4.28 -4.86
C ILE A 50 1.36 4.30 -6.20
N ARG A 51 0.80 5.44 -6.64
CA ARG A 51 0.13 5.54 -7.96
C ARG A 51 1.09 5.19 -9.10
N ARG A 52 2.35 5.62 -9.04
CA ARG A 52 3.37 5.40 -10.09
C ARG A 52 3.97 4.00 -10.08
N MET A 53 4.32 3.47 -8.91
CA MET A 53 5.16 2.26 -8.80
C MET A 53 4.69 1.23 -7.77
N ASN A 54 3.48 1.39 -7.22
CA ASN A 54 2.89 0.51 -6.19
C ASN A 54 3.70 0.43 -4.88
N GLN A 55 4.58 1.38 -4.64
CA GLN A 55 5.37 1.46 -3.41
C GLN A 55 5.72 2.92 -3.16
N SER A 56 5.84 3.31 -1.89
CA SER A 56 6.43 4.58 -1.49
C SER A 56 7.85 4.40 -0.96
N GLN A 57 8.64 5.47 -1.06
CA GLN A 57 10.03 5.47 -0.59
C GLN A 57 10.52 6.90 -0.31
N CYS A 58 11.49 7.03 0.59
CA CYS A 58 12.26 8.26 0.81
C CYS A 58 11.45 9.49 1.28
N ASN A 59 10.31 9.30 1.93
CA ASN A 59 9.42 10.40 2.36
C ASN A 59 9.59 10.82 3.84
N ASN A 60 10.55 10.24 4.56
CA ASN A 60 10.99 10.65 5.91
C ASN A 60 9.91 10.64 7.02
N VAL A 61 8.83 9.86 6.87
CA VAL A 61 7.75 9.78 7.89
C VAL A 61 7.88 8.59 8.86
N GLY A 62 8.94 7.78 8.71
CA GLY A 62 9.25 6.67 9.61
C GLY A 62 8.64 5.32 9.22
N TYR A 63 7.80 5.28 8.19
CA TYR A 63 7.20 4.07 7.61
C TYR A 63 6.95 4.29 6.12
N GLU A 64 6.78 3.20 5.39
CA GLU A 64 6.50 3.19 3.96
C GLU A 64 5.30 2.30 3.64
N TRP A 65 4.87 2.30 2.38
CA TRP A 65 3.75 1.51 1.90
C TRP A 65 4.13 0.71 0.67
N VAL A 66 3.68 -0.54 0.62
CA VAL A 66 3.78 -1.43 -0.54
C VAL A 66 2.37 -1.89 -0.92
N VAL A 67 2.08 -1.91 -2.21
CA VAL A 67 0.79 -2.35 -2.76
C VAL A 67 1.01 -3.53 -3.69
N GLU A 68 0.46 -4.69 -3.33
CA GLU A 68 0.40 -5.83 -4.24
C GLU A 68 -0.93 -5.87 -4.97
N VAL A 69 -0.90 -6.21 -6.26
CA VAL A 69 -2.10 -6.39 -7.09
C VAL A 69 -2.27 -7.87 -7.37
N TRP A 70 -3.41 -8.42 -6.98
CA TRP A 70 -3.74 -9.83 -7.16
C TRP A 70 -5.01 -10.00 -7.96
N THR A 71 -5.05 -10.98 -8.85
CA THR A 71 -6.29 -11.37 -9.52
C THR A 71 -6.95 -12.51 -8.75
N LEU A 72 -8.19 -12.30 -8.30
CA LEU A 72 -8.98 -13.38 -7.69
C LEU A 72 -9.15 -14.53 -8.69
N ASN A 73 -8.97 -15.76 -8.19
CA ASN A 73 -8.86 -17.02 -8.95
C ASN A 73 -7.50 -17.27 -9.63
N HIS A 74 -6.41 -16.69 -9.13
CA HIS A 74 -5.05 -17.07 -9.56
C HIS A 74 -4.64 -18.51 -9.17
N LEU A 75 -5.49 -19.23 -8.40
CA LEU A 75 -5.37 -20.65 -8.13
C LEU A 75 -5.91 -21.48 -9.32
N ASN A 76 -5.26 -21.37 -10.47
CA ASN A 76 -5.34 -22.36 -11.54
C ASN A 76 -3.90 -22.76 -11.89
N ARG A 77 -3.32 -23.65 -11.08
CA ARG A 77 -2.19 -24.50 -11.45
C ARG A 77 -2.37 -25.86 -10.83
#